data_AF-A0A7S1IT94-F1
#
_entry.id   AF-A0A7S1IT94-F1
#
_cell.length_a   1.000
_cell.length_b   1.000
_cell.length_c   1.000
_cell.angle_alpha   90.00
_cell.angle_beta   90.00
_cell.angle_gamma   90.00
#
_symmetry.space_group_name_H-M   'P 1'
#
loop_
_entity.id
_entity.type
_entity.pdbx_description
1 polymer ?
#
loop_
_entity_poly.entity_id
_entity_poly.type
_entity_poly.pdbx_seq_one_letter_code
_entity_poly.pdbx_strand_id
1 'polypeptide(L)'
;TGVPLAAGPMDQEALHDVIRQAIQVGVPKWNSGDFAGCAAVYRAVAEAGKDQEPRLAQALQEAASAPVDSSYNSQGWILRRAMDAVLSGVGQDGKGKGKGSRTGGGTEYMERAKQTRVVAPALRLGQRSSRRPLEWYVLNDVVMGGRSSSSLTVNGDGGLVFRG
;
A
#
# COMPACT_ATOMS: atom_id res chain seq x y z
N THR A 1 -22.53 12.59 1.89
CA THR A 1 -23.30 11.69 2.77
C THR A 1 -22.43 11.34 3.95
N GLY A 2 -22.71 11.94 5.11
CA GLY A 2 -21.90 11.81 6.32
C GLY A 2 -22.10 10.45 6.98
N VAL A 3 -21.00 9.84 7.42
CA VAL A 3 -21.03 8.63 8.26
C VAL A 3 -21.66 9.03 9.61
N PRO A 4 -22.67 8.30 10.12
CA PRO A 4 -23.28 8.62 11.38
C PRO A 4 -22.29 8.27 12.50
N LEU A 5 -21.70 9.28 13.13
CA LEU A 5 -20.92 9.13 14.36
C LEU A 5 -21.92 8.93 15.52
N ALA A 6 -22.28 7.67 15.77
CA ALA A 6 -23.04 7.29 16.95
C ALA A 6 -22.16 7.45 18.21
N ALA A 7 -22.70 8.12 19.23
CA ALA A 7 -22.04 8.49 20.47
C ALA A 7 -21.98 7.35 21.51
N GLY A 8 -21.46 6.18 21.11
CA GLY A 8 -21.10 5.07 21.98
C GLY A 8 -19.69 4.58 21.67
N PRO A 9 -19.04 3.78 22.55
CA PRO A 9 -17.81 3.10 22.16
C PRO A 9 -18.14 2.25 20.93
N MET A 10 -17.55 2.62 19.79
CA MET A 10 -17.53 1.79 18.59
C MET A 10 -17.19 0.36 19.02
N ASP A 11 -18.03 -0.62 18.68
CA ASP A 11 -17.63 -1.99 18.92
C ASP A 11 -16.48 -2.37 17.96
N GLN A 12 -15.75 -3.42 18.29
CA GLN A 12 -14.55 -3.79 17.55
C GLN A 12 -14.85 -4.15 16.08
N GLU A 13 -16.05 -4.65 15.81
CA GLU A 13 -16.52 -4.97 14.45
C GLU A 13 -16.76 -3.69 13.63
N ALA A 14 -17.47 -2.70 14.20
CA ALA A 14 -17.65 -1.40 13.57
C ALA A 14 -16.30 -0.70 13.33
N LEU A 15 -15.34 -0.83 14.24
CA LEU A 15 -13.99 -0.28 14.05
C LEU A 15 -13.28 -0.92 12.85
N HIS A 16 -13.35 -2.25 12.72
CA HIS A 16 -12.77 -2.95 11.57
C HIS A 16 -13.40 -2.50 10.26
N ASP A 17 -14.71 -2.31 10.22
CA ASP A 17 -15.42 -1.86 9.01
C ASP A 17 -15.08 -0.43 8.62
N VAL A 18 -15.04 0.48 9.59
CA VAL A 18 -14.64 1.87 9.35
C VAL A 18 -13.18 1.95 8.87
N ILE A 19 -12.28 1.12 9.41
CA ILE A 19 -10.90 1.03 8.93
C ILE A 19 -10.84 0.54 7.48
N ARG A 20 -11.57 -0.53 7.13
CA ARG A 20 -11.63 -1.04 5.75
C ARG A 20 -12.16 0.01 4.78
N GLN A 21 -13.20 0.75 5.17
CA GLN A 21 -13.75 1.83 4.37
C GLN A 21 -12.74 2.98 4.18
N ALA A 22 -12.02 3.36 5.25
CA ALA A 22 -10.95 4.34 5.15
C ALA A 22 -9.88 3.92 4.14
N ILE A 23 -9.45 2.65 4.16
CA ILE A 23 -8.47 2.12 3.20
C ILE A 23 -8.99 2.20 1.76
N GLN A 24 -10.25 1.83 1.52
CA GLN A 24 -10.87 1.92 0.19
C GLN A 24 -10.92 3.36 -0.35
N VAL A 25 -11.10 4.35 0.52
CA VAL A 25 -11.14 5.78 0.16
C VAL A 25 -9.73 6.39 0.06
N GLY A 26 -8.83 6.01 0.96
CA GLY A 26 -7.49 6.58 1.08
C GLY A 26 -6.53 6.11 0.00
N VAL A 27 -6.63 4.85 -0.44
CA VAL A 27 -5.74 4.29 -1.47
C VAL A 27 -5.83 5.06 -2.80
N PRO A 28 -7.01 5.33 -3.38
CA PRO A 28 -7.10 6.13 -4.61
C PRO A 28 -6.53 7.55 -4.47
N LYS A 29 -6.67 8.18 -3.30
CA LYS A 29 -6.11 9.49 -3.01
C LYS A 29 -4.59 9.45 -3.03
N TRP A 30 -4.00 8.45 -2.36
CA TRP A 30 -2.56 8.24 -2.40
C TRP A 30 -2.06 8.03 -3.83
N ASN A 31 -2.72 7.18 -4.60
CA ASN A 31 -2.32 6.82 -5.96
C ASN A 31 -2.41 7.99 -6.94
N SER A 32 -3.27 8.98 -6.66
CA SER A 32 -3.38 10.22 -7.43
C SER A 32 -2.45 11.34 -6.95
N GLY A 33 -1.60 11.08 -5.94
CA GLY A 33 -0.69 12.07 -5.36
C GLY A 33 -1.32 12.95 -4.28
N ASP A 34 -2.58 12.75 -3.93
CA ASP A 34 -3.27 13.39 -2.80
C ASP A 34 -2.85 12.73 -1.47
N PHE A 35 -1.57 12.87 -1.10
CA PHE A 35 -1.01 12.31 0.13
C PHE A 35 -1.64 12.95 1.37
N ALA A 36 -1.93 14.25 1.31
CA ALA A 36 -2.58 14.98 2.39
C ALA A 36 -4.01 14.51 2.61
N GLY A 37 -4.80 14.35 1.55
CA GLY A 37 -6.15 13.83 1.64
C GLY A 37 -6.19 12.37 2.10
N CYS A 38 -5.24 11.53 1.65
CA CYS A 38 -5.09 10.16 2.17
C CYS A 38 -4.80 10.16 3.69
N ALA A 39 -3.80 10.93 4.12
CA ALA A 39 -3.44 11.04 5.53
C ALA A 39 -4.59 11.59 6.39
N ALA A 40 -5.37 12.54 5.87
CA ALA A 40 -6.53 13.09 6.55
C ALA A 40 -7.63 12.04 6.78
N VAL A 41 -7.93 11.22 5.77
CA VAL A 41 -8.90 10.11 5.89
C VAL A 41 -8.46 9.12 6.96
N TYR A 42 -7.18 8.71 6.94
CA TYR A 42 -6.68 7.76 7.93
C TYR A 42 -6.62 8.36 9.34
N ARG A 43 -6.22 9.63 9.47
CA ARG A 43 -6.19 10.32 10.75
C ARG A 43 -7.58 10.39 11.37
N ALA A 44 -8.61 10.69 10.58
CA ALA A 44 -9.98 10.79 11.09
C ALA A 44 -10.45 9.47 11.73
N VAL A 45 -10.17 8.33 11.09
CA VAL A 45 -10.51 7.02 11.65
C VAL A 45 -9.65 6.67 12.85
N ALA A 46 -8.35 6.97 12.80
CA ALA A 46 -7.46 6.73 13.94
C ALA A 46 -7.90 7.56 15.17
N GLU A 47 -8.31 8.82 14.99
CA GLU A 47 -8.84 9.66 16.07
C GLU A 47 -10.14 9.10 16.67
N ALA A 48 -11.02 8.56 15.83
CA ALA A 48 -12.27 7.96 16.30
C ALA A 48 -12.05 6.63 17.07
N GLY A 49 -11.00 5.87 16.73
CA GLY A 49 -10.71 4.57 17.33
C GLY A 49 -9.64 4.56 18.44
N LYS A 50 -8.96 5.68 18.70
CA LYS A 50 -7.77 5.73 19.59
C LYS A 50 -8.04 5.30 21.03
N ASP A 51 -9.26 5.51 21.53
CA ASP A 51 -9.62 5.19 22.91
C ASP A 51 -9.87 3.69 23.12
N GLN A 52 -10.12 2.95 22.03
CA GLN A 52 -10.38 1.51 22.05
C GLN A 52 -9.17 0.70 21.59
N GLU A 53 -8.38 1.27 20.68
CA GLU A 53 -7.24 0.59 20.07
C GLU A 53 -5.96 1.41 20.28
N PRO A 54 -5.12 1.03 21.25
CA PRO A 54 -3.89 1.74 21.59
C PRO A 54 -2.93 1.94 20.40
N ARG A 55 -2.96 1.05 19.40
CA ARG A 55 -2.13 1.20 18.19
C ARG A 55 -2.49 2.44 17.38
N LEU A 56 -3.79 2.75 17.30
CA LEU A 56 -4.25 3.95 16.60
C LEU A 56 -3.80 5.20 17.36
N ALA A 57 -3.87 5.19 18.68
CA ALA A 57 -3.34 6.27 19.52
C ALA A 57 -1.83 6.47 19.32
N GLN A 58 -1.05 5.40 19.34
CA GLN A 58 0.39 5.45 19.10
C GLN A 58 0.71 5.98 17.70
N ALA A 59 0.00 5.49 16.68
CA ALA A 59 0.22 5.90 15.30
C ALA A 59 -0.10 7.38 15.08
N LEU A 60 -1.10 7.94 15.77
CA LEU A 60 -1.39 9.37 15.75
C LEU A 60 -0.22 10.20 16.30
N GLN A 61 0.39 9.75 17.41
CA GLN A 61 1.55 10.41 17.99
C GLN A 61 2.76 10.36 17.04
N GLU A 62 3.06 9.19 16.48
CA GLU A 62 4.16 9.02 15.51
C GLU A 62 3.94 9.83 14.24
N ALA A 63 2.70 9.88 13.73
CA ALA A 63 2.34 10.63 12.54
C ALA A 63 2.39 12.15 12.77
N ALA A 64 2.23 12.65 13.99
CA ALA A 64 2.20 14.10 14.26
C ALA A 64 3.48 14.82 13.80
N SER A 65 4.63 14.17 13.92
CA SER A 65 5.93 14.71 13.51
C SER A 65 6.41 14.26 12.12
N ALA A 66 5.64 13.41 11.44
CA ALA A 66 6.03 12.83 10.16
C ALA A 66 5.67 13.74 8.96
N PRO A 67 6.40 13.65 7.84
CA PRO A 67 6.08 14.41 6.63
C PRO A 67 4.79 13.91 5.96
N VAL A 68 4.15 14.78 5.17
CA VAL A 68 3.01 14.42 4.31
C VAL A 68 3.50 14.37 2.87
N ASP A 69 4.15 13.28 2.52
CA ASP A 69 4.74 13.07 1.19
C ASP A 69 4.60 11.60 0.77
N SER A 70 5.19 11.24 -0.37
CA SER A 70 5.18 9.87 -0.90
C SER A 70 6.13 8.92 -0.16
N SER A 71 6.86 9.40 0.85
CA SER A 71 7.88 8.59 1.53
C SER A 71 7.24 7.54 2.42
N TYR A 72 7.96 6.46 2.65
CA TYR A 72 7.54 5.38 3.55
C TYR A 72 7.36 5.83 5.01
N ASN A 73 8.05 6.91 5.40
CA ASN A 73 7.97 7.48 6.74
C ASN A 73 6.90 8.56 6.84
N SER A 74 6.06 8.73 5.81
CA SER A 74 4.99 9.70 5.81
C SER A 74 3.86 9.34 6.79
N GLN A 75 3.08 10.36 7.13
CA GLN A 75 1.87 10.22 7.94
C GLN A 75 0.93 9.14 7.40
N GLY A 76 0.72 9.09 6.08
CA GLY A 76 -0.16 8.11 5.44
C GLY A 76 0.30 6.67 5.68
N TRP A 77 1.59 6.37 5.53
CA TRP A 77 2.15 5.04 5.75
C TRP A 77 2.20 4.63 7.23
N ILE A 78 2.46 5.57 8.14
CA ILE A 78 2.42 5.31 9.59
C ILE A 78 1.01 4.88 9.99
N LEU A 79 0.01 5.67 9.62
CA LEU A 79 -1.39 5.40 9.98
C LEU A 79 -1.92 4.11 9.30
N ARG A 80 -1.55 3.88 8.04
CA ARG A 80 -1.96 2.66 7.32
C ARG A 80 -1.44 1.39 7.98
N ARG A 81 -0.16 1.37 8.38
CA ARG A 81 0.43 0.21 9.06
C ARG A 81 -0.27 -0.10 10.37
N ALA A 82 -0.65 0.94 11.13
CA ALA A 82 -1.42 0.75 12.35
C ALA A 82 -2.79 0.13 12.05
N MET A 83 -3.53 0.66 11.08
CA MET A 83 -4.81 0.12 10.63
C MET A 83 -4.72 -1.34 10.17
N ASP A 84 -3.72 -1.67 9.33
CA ASP A 84 -3.50 -3.05 8.88
C ASP A 84 -3.20 -3.97 10.07
N ALA A 85 -2.47 -3.49 11.08
CA ALA A 85 -2.17 -4.25 12.30
C ALA A 85 -3.43 -4.51 13.14
N VAL A 86 -4.37 -3.55 13.21
CA VAL A 86 -5.67 -3.73 13.87
C VAL A 86 -6.46 -4.83 13.15
N LEU A 87 -6.61 -4.71 11.82
CA LEU A 87 -7.34 -5.69 11.00
C LEU A 87 -6.74 -7.10 11.05
N SER A 88 -5.42 -7.22 11.24
CA SER A 88 -4.71 -8.50 11.29
C SER A 88 -4.75 -9.18 12.66
N GLY A 89 -5.22 -8.49 13.70
CA GLY A 89 -5.32 -9.04 15.06
C GLY A 89 -3.98 -9.43 15.72
N VAL A 90 -2.84 -9.04 15.15
CA VAL A 90 -1.51 -9.38 15.68
C VAL A 90 -1.30 -8.65 17.00
N GLY A 91 -1.43 -9.31 18.16
CA GLY A 91 -1.29 -8.71 19.50
C GLY A 91 -0.01 -7.87 19.68
N GLN A 92 -0.07 -6.82 20.50
CA GLN A 92 1.06 -5.96 20.86
C GLN A 92 2.02 -6.65 21.86
N ASP A 93 2.30 -7.94 21.67
CA ASP A 93 3.27 -8.67 22.51
C ASP A 93 4.65 -8.57 21.87
N GLY A 94 5.30 -7.43 22.07
CA GLY A 94 6.66 -7.23 21.59
C GLY A 94 7.19 -5.83 21.78
N LYS A 95 7.73 -5.56 22.97
CA LYS A 95 8.73 -4.51 23.23
C LYS A 95 9.89 -4.66 22.23
N GLY A 96 9.79 -4.03 21.07
CA GLY A 96 10.89 -3.84 20.14
C GLY A 96 11.40 -2.41 20.28
N LYS A 97 12.39 -2.18 21.13
CA LYS A 97 13.34 -1.08 20.92
C LYS A 97 14.09 -1.35 19.61
N GLY A 98 13.43 -1.17 18.48
CA GLY A 98 14.05 -1.18 17.17
C GLY A 98 14.77 0.14 17.01
N LYS A 99 16.04 0.21 17.46
CA LYS A 99 17.00 1.14 16.84
C LYS A 99 16.76 1.04 15.34
N GLY A 100 16.54 2.17 14.67
CA GLY A 100 16.40 2.22 13.23
C GLY A 100 17.55 1.47 12.58
N SER A 101 17.28 0.23 12.15
CA SER A 101 18.22 -0.52 11.34
C SER A 101 18.12 0.07 9.95
N ARG A 102 19.05 1.00 9.67
CA ARG A 102 19.29 1.62 8.36
C ARG A 102 19.88 0.61 7.37
N THR A 103 19.33 -0.60 7.28
CA THR A 103 19.83 -1.63 6.36
C THR A 103 18.73 -2.13 5.45
N GLY A 104 18.62 -1.47 4.30
CA GLY A 104 18.80 -2.15 3.02
C GLY A 104 17.69 -3.06 2.48
N GLY A 105 16.57 -3.26 3.18
CA GLY A 105 15.55 -4.21 2.70
C GLY A 105 14.83 -3.79 1.41
N GLY A 106 14.64 -2.49 1.17
CA GLY A 106 13.92 -2.00 -0.01
C GLY A 106 14.69 -2.20 -1.33
N THR A 107 16.00 -1.92 -1.32
CA THR A 107 16.88 -2.15 -2.46
C THR A 107 17.12 -3.64 -2.69
N GLU A 108 17.34 -4.42 -1.63
CA GLU A 108 17.58 -5.85 -1.73
C GLU A 108 16.33 -6.61 -2.22
N TYR A 109 15.14 -6.21 -1.77
CA TYR A 109 13.87 -6.69 -2.32
C TYR A 109 13.72 -6.35 -3.80
N MET A 110 13.99 -5.10 -4.20
CA MET A 110 13.92 -4.70 -5.61
C MET A 110 14.92 -5.46 -6.47
N GLU A 111 16.15 -5.66 -6.01
CA GLU A 111 17.16 -6.45 -6.72
C GLU A 111 16.77 -7.93 -6.79
N ARG A 112 16.21 -8.52 -5.73
CA ARG A 112 15.71 -9.90 -5.72
C ARG A 112 14.47 -10.09 -6.60
N ALA A 113 13.59 -9.09 -6.67
CA ALA A 113 12.43 -9.10 -7.58
C ALA A 113 12.87 -8.98 -9.05
N LYS A 114 13.86 -8.13 -9.36
CA LYS A 114 14.54 -8.10 -10.68
C LYS A 114 15.19 -9.45 -11.02
N GLN A 115 15.76 -10.14 -10.03
CA GLN A 115 16.36 -11.46 -10.20
C GLN A 115 15.33 -12.57 -10.40
N THR A 116 14.08 -12.38 -9.95
CA THR A 116 12.96 -13.30 -10.22
C THR A 116 12.46 -13.07 -11.65
N ARG A 117 13.33 -13.39 -12.61
CA ARG A 117 13.02 -13.43 -14.04
C ARG A 117 11.96 -14.51 -14.25
N VAL A 118 10.75 -14.10 -14.62
CA VAL A 118 9.84 -15.02 -15.32
C VAL A 118 10.40 -15.15 -16.73
N VAL A 119 11.19 -16.19 -16.96
CA VAL A 119 11.78 -16.49 -18.28
C VAL A 119 10.70 -17.10 -19.18
N ALA A 120 9.68 -16.31 -19.50
CA ALA A 120 8.77 -16.57 -20.60
C ALA A 120 9.10 -15.55 -21.70
N PRO A 121 9.31 -15.96 -22.96
CA PRO A 121 9.61 -15.01 -24.02
C PRO A 121 8.46 -14.02 -24.16
N ALA A 122 8.70 -12.76 -23.79
CA ALA A 122 7.70 -11.71 -23.72
C ALA A 122 7.17 -11.32 -25.10
N LEU A 123 8.13 -11.01 -25.96
CA LEU A 123 8.00 -10.62 -27.34
C LEU A 123 9.36 -10.89 -27.99
N ARG A 124 9.35 -11.32 -29.26
CA ARG A 124 10.54 -11.31 -30.11
C ARG A 124 10.42 -10.13 -31.07
N LEU A 125 11.12 -9.05 -30.78
CA LEU A 125 11.21 -7.88 -31.66
C LEU A 125 12.49 -7.94 -32.51
N GLY A 126 12.34 -7.73 -33.83
CA GLY A 126 13.41 -7.72 -34.83
C GLY A 126 13.18 -8.66 -36.02
N GLN A 127 13.70 -8.29 -37.20
CA GLN A 127 13.79 -9.21 -38.34
C GLN A 127 14.83 -10.31 -38.08
N ARG A 128 14.74 -11.42 -38.81
CA ARG A 128 15.40 -12.75 -38.60
C ARG A 128 16.84 -12.73 -38.06
N SER A 129 17.64 -11.71 -38.34
CA SER A 129 19.05 -11.57 -37.97
C SER A 129 19.34 -10.78 -36.68
N SER A 130 18.36 -10.11 -36.05
CA SER A 130 18.58 -9.28 -34.85
C SER A 130 17.53 -9.48 -33.74
N ARG A 131 17.10 -10.72 -33.50
CA ARG A 131 16.13 -11.03 -32.44
C ARG A 131 16.74 -10.77 -31.06
N ARG A 132 16.33 -9.68 -30.42
CA ARG A 132 16.54 -9.50 -28.98
C ARG A 132 15.29 -10.02 -28.26
N PRO A 133 15.43 -11.02 -27.36
CA PRO A 133 14.32 -11.39 -26.50
C PRO A 133 14.04 -10.21 -25.56
N LEU A 134 12.79 -9.72 -25.57
CA LEU A 134 12.30 -8.94 -24.45
C LEU A 134 11.89 -9.92 -23.36
N GLU A 135 12.18 -9.57 -22.11
CA GLU A 135 11.88 -10.36 -20.92
C GLU A 135 10.93 -9.57 -20.04
N TRP A 136 9.97 -10.25 -19.39
CA TRP A 136 9.15 -9.66 -18.35
C TRP A 136 9.79 -9.90 -16.99
N TYR A 137 9.58 -8.96 -16.07
CA TYR A 137 9.76 -9.18 -14.64
C TYR A 137 8.56 -8.61 -13.89
N VAL A 138 8.20 -9.26 -12.79
CA VAL A 138 7.13 -8.78 -11.90
C VAL A 138 7.77 -7.80 -10.93
N LEU A 139 7.46 -6.51 -11.11
CA LEU A 139 7.79 -5.49 -10.11
C LEU A 139 6.58 -5.35 -9.19
N ASN A 140 6.74 -5.72 -7.93
CA ASN A 140 5.73 -5.39 -6.93
C ASN A 140 5.87 -3.90 -6.63
N ASP A 141 4.98 -3.11 -7.21
CA ASP A 141 4.94 -1.67 -6.99
C ASP A 141 4.49 -1.42 -5.55
N VAL A 142 5.33 -0.79 -4.74
CA VAL A 142 5.05 -0.58 -3.31
C VAL A 142 4.11 0.62 -3.15
N VAL A 143 2.92 0.51 -3.74
CA VAL A 143 1.85 1.52 -3.69
C VAL A 143 0.71 0.97 -2.84
N MET A 144 0.70 1.37 -1.56
CA MET A 144 -0.36 1.23 -0.53
C MET A 144 -1.32 0.01 -0.59
N GLY A 145 -0.84 -1.15 -1.07
CA GLY A 145 -1.62 -2.39 -1.10
C GLY A 145 -2.74 -2.41 -2.14
N GLY A 146 -2.69 -1.59 -3.19
CA GLY A 146 -3.60 -1.73 -4.32
C GLY A 146 -3.24 -2.96 -5.17
N ARG A 147 -4.21 -3.86 -5.43
CA ARG A 147 -4.03 -4.91 -6.44
C ARG A 147 -4.23 -4.27 -7.82
N SER A 148 -3.15 -3.97 -8.52
CA SER A 148 -3.22 -3.59 -9.94
C SER A 148 -3.50 -4.83 -10.78
N SER A 149 -4.58 -4.84 -11.56
CA SER A 149 -4.90 -5.90 -12.51
C SER A 149 -4.56 -5.42 -13.92
N SER A 150 -3.56 -6.03 -14.56
CA SER A 150 -3.27 -5.79 -15.97
C SER A 150 -3.73 -6.95 -16.84
N SER A 151 -4.25 -6.66 -18.03
CA SER A 151 -4.57 -7.64 -19.07
C SER A 151 -3.76 -7.36 -20.34
N LEU A 152 -3.36 -8.43 -21.03
CA LEU A 152 -2.69 -8.39 -22.32
C LEU A 152 -3.54 -9.17 -23.32
N THR A 153 -3.93 -8.53 -24.43
CA THR A 153 -4.71 -9.16 -25.50
C THR A 153 -4.03 -8.98 -26.86
N VAL A 154 -4.24 -9.91 -27.79
CA VAL A 154 -3.82 -9.79 -29.18
C VAL A 154 -5.01 -9.26 -30.00
N ASN A 155 -4.81 -8.17 -30.74
CA ASN A 155 -5.82 -7.64 -31.66
C ASN A 155 -5.83 -8.40 -33.00
N GLY A 156 -6.87 -8.18 -33.81
CA GLY A 156 -7.04 -8.81 -35.14
C GLY A 156 -5.86 -8.61 -36.10
N ASP A 157 -5.11 -7.51 -35.95
CA ASP A 157 -3.93 -7.19 -36.79
C ASP A 157 -2.62 -7.81 -36.25
N GLY A 158 -2.69 -8.67 -35.23
CA GLY A 158 -1.52 -9.26 -34.58
C GLY A 158 -0.76 -8.32 -33.64
N GLY A 159 -1.28 -7.11 -33.40
CA GLY A 159 -0.76 -6.17 -32.41
C GLY A 159 -1.11 -6.60 -30.97
N LEU A 160 -0.24 -6.25 -30.01
CA LEU A 160 -0.48 -6.50 -28.59
C LEU A 160 -1.08 -5.25 -27.93
N VAL A 161 -2.15 -5.44 -27.18
CA VAL A 161 -2.81 -4.39 -26.39
C VAL A 161 -2.66 -4.70 -24.92
N PHE A 162 -2.06 -3.75 -24.22
CA PHE A 162 -1.96 -3.73 -22.77
C PHE A 162 -3.06 -2.86 -22.18
N ARG A 163 -3.72 -3.34 -21.12
CA ARG A 163 -4.65 -2.55 -20.29
C ARG A 163 -4.28 -2.77 -18.83
N GLY A 164 -4.19 -1.69 -18.06
CA GLY A 164 -3.96 -1.70 -16.61
C GLY A 164 -5.00 -0.84 -15.90
#